data_AF-A0A9P8F4A9-F1
#
_entry.id   AF-A0A9P8F4A9-F1
#
_cell.length_a   1.000
_cell.length_b   1.000
_cell.length_c   1.000
_cell.angle_alpha   90.00
_cell.angle_beta   90.00
_cell.angle_gamma   90.00
#
_symmetry.space_group_name_H-M   'P 1'
#
loop_
_entity.id
_entity.type
_entity.pdbx_description
1 polymer ?
#
loop_
_entity_poly.entity_id
_entity_poly.type
_entity_poly.pdbx_seq_one_letter_code
_entity_poly.pdbx_strand_id
1 'polypeptide(L)'
;EGMLSPEHARNGRNYSNLNLLGGVTPSPGAFYHDDKVAGYFGSRDLDAKSEAGASAFHGGDMFQNLETRSQLAEKGNEAKVAAIDEVPITGARKRWLFLVYLFTWWIPDVFVRIIGRMPRPDIRMAWREKVAINFMIWLACGSFLFLMIGFPALICPTQHVYSAAELQSHNGKNGHSSYIAIRGVVFDLGNFESIHYPNIVPTSALEKYAGTDATNLFPVQVSALCPGTDENGISPAVQLNYKSTNYSGQASAVSGTDANAVYHDFRWATNDSRPDWFAQQMKFLNQNYRKGALGYTAGYVKKQGKKQQSIAILNGKIYDFTDYIVGGRAPKYPPGYDIPDTPPNSNFMDQRVVNLWQQHAGQDVTDDWNNLGMTLDLKNRMQICLDNLFYVADVDTRNSTKCQFATYLLLGISMFLIAVIGVKFLAALQFGGKNVPENLDKFIICTVPAYTEDEDSLRRAIDSAARMKYDDKRKLLLIVCDGMIIGQGNDRPTPRIVLDILGVPETVDPEPLSFESLGEGQKQHNMGKIYSGLYEVQGHIVPFMVVVKIGRPAEVGRPGNRGKRDSQMVLMRFLNRIH
;
A
#
# COMPACT_ATOMS: atom_id res chain seq x y z
N GLU A 1 -34.35 13.97 37.02
CA GLU A 1 -35.14 15.12 36.53
C GLU A 1 -34.15 16.14 36.01
N GLY A 2 -34.13 16.62 34.77
CA GLY A 2 -35.11 16.60 33.68
C GLY A 2 -35.00 17.95 32.95
N MET A 3 -35.11 17.89 31.62
CA MET A 3 -35.45 18.98 30.68
C MET A 3 -34.31 19.84 30.07
N LEU A 4 -34.39 20.34 28.83
CA LEU A 4 -35.02 20.02 27.52
C LEU A 4 -35.11 21.36 26.73
N SER A 5 -34.53 21.41 25.52
CA SER A 5 -34.85 22.25 24.34
C SER A 5 -35.00 23.79 24.45
N PRO A 6 -34.99 24.53 23.32
CA PRO A 6 -36.22 24.74 22.54
C PRO A 6 -36.09 24.58 21.03
N GLU A 7 -37.23 24.15 20.47
CA GLU A 7 -37.58 23.96 19.07
C GLU A 7 -38.24 25.22 18.45
N HIS A 8 -38.24 25.23 17.11
CA HIS A 8 -39.26 25.82 16.21
C HIS A 8 -39.41 27.35 16.02
N ALA A 9 -38.97 27.77 14.82
CA ALA A 9 -39.81 28.27 13.72
C ALA A 9 -40.63 29.58 13.83
N ARG A 10 -40.60 30.28 12.68
CA ARG A 10 -41.70 30.97 11.95
C ARG A 10 -41.81 32.51 11.98
N ASN A 11 -42.07 33.00 10.75
CA ASN A 11 -42.71 34.25 10.30
C ASN A 11 -41.76 35.43 9.98
N GLY A 12 -41.84 36.13 8.83
CA GLY A 12 -42.74 36.06 7.68
C GLY A 12 -42.75 37.38 6.88
N ARG A 13 -43.35 37.35 5.68
CA ARG A 13 -43.97 38.46 4.86
C ARG A 13 -43.18 39.17 3.74
N ASN A 14 -43.58 38.82 2.50
CA ASN A 14 -44.42 39.57 1.53
C ASN A 14 -43.93 40.85 0.76
N TYR A 15 -43.89 40.66 -0.58
CA TYR A 15 -44.40 41.46 -1.73
C TYR A 15 -43.84 42.85 -2.14
N SER A 16 -43.43 42.95 -3.42
CA SER A 16 -43.85 43.96 -4.45
C SER A 16 -43.26 43.55 -5.83
N ASN A 17 -44.09 43.21 -6.85
CA ASN A 17 -44.55 44.03 -8.01
C ASN A 17 -43.41 44.43 -8.98
N LEU A 18 -43.49 44.45 -10.32
CA LEU A 18 -44.49 44.16 -11.37
C LEU A 18 -43.75 44.16 -12.75
N ASN A 19 -44.11 43.26 -13.67
CA ASN A 19 -44.35 43.40 -15.13
C ASN A 19 -43.65 44.46 -16.04
N LEU A 20 -43.06 44.04 -17.18
CA LEU A 20 -43.55 44.23 -18.59
C LEU A 20 -42.44 44.18 -19.70
N LEU A 21 -42.74 43.38 -20.74
CA LEU A 21 -42.47 43.50 -22.20
C LEU A 21 -41.09 43.83 -22.80
N GLY A 22 -40.64 42.95 -23.72
CA GLY A 22 -40.52 43.29 -25.15
C GLY A 22 -39.14 43.67 -25.74
N GLY A 23 -38.49 42.69 -26.38
CA GLY A 23 -37.83 42.82 -27.71
C GLY A 23 -36.53 43.61 -27.86
N VAL A 24 -35.77 43.22 -28.91
CA VAL A 24 -34.56 43.84 -29.51
C VAL A 24 -33.21 43.21 -29.11
N THR A 25 -32.71 42.33 -29.99
CA THR A 25 -31.28 42.01 -30.23
C THR A 25 -30.55 43.24 -30.84
N PRO A 26 -29.20 43.37 -30.87
CA PRO A 26 -28.19 42.30 -30.94
C PRO A 26 -26.87 42.52 -30.15
N SER A 27 -25.98 41.52 -30.25
CA SER A 27 -24.59 41.46 -29.76
C SER A 27 -23.67 42.56 -30.32
N PRO A 28 -22.55 42.89 -29.65
CA PRO A 28 -21.22 42.63 -30.22
C PRO A 28 -20.19 42.19 -29.14
N GLY A 29 -19.06 41.55 -29.39
CA GLY A 29 -18.42 41.08 -30.62
C GLY A 29 -17.12 40.35 -30.20
N ALA A 30 -16.85 39.22 -30.84
CA ALA A 30 -15.58 38.52 -30.78
C ALA A 30 -14.72 38.91 -31.99
N PHE A 31 -13.41 38.94 -31.78
CA PHE A 31 -12.41 39.44 -32.71
C PHE A 31 -12.23 38.56 -33.96
N TYR A 32 -11.88 39.26 -35.04
CA TYR A 32 -11.56 38.85 -36.41
C TYR A 32 -10.45 37.81 -36.56
N HIS A 33 -10.58 36.95 -37.59
CA HIS A 33 -9.61 36.95 -38.69
C HIS A 33 -10.27 36.48 -40.00
N ASP A 34 -10.03 37.26 -41.05
CA ASP A 34 -10.53 37.16 -42.43
C ASP A 34 -9.55 36.34 -43.29
N ASP A 35 -10.08 35.63 -44.28
CA ASP A 35 -9.61 35.70 -45.68
C ASP A 35 -10.61 34.96 -46.62
N LYS A 36 -11.37 35.76 -47.39
CA LYS A 36 -11.47 35.78 -48.88
C LYS A 36 -11.47 34.43 -49.66
N VAL A 37 -12.25 34.16 -50.71
CA VAL A 37 -12.92 34.99 -51.73
C VAL A 37 -13.80 34.11 -52.66
N ALA A 38 -14.87 34.73 -53.19
CA ALA A 38 -15.62 34.50 -54.45
C ALA A 38 -16.33 33.17 -54.75
N GLY A 39 -17.60 33.31 -55.18
CA GLY A 39 -18.47 32.23 -55.62
C GLY A 39 -18.57 32.05 -57.14
N TYR A 40 -19.40 31.08 -57.55
CA TYR A 40 -19.90 30.95 -58.92
C TYR A 40 -21.17 30.08 -58.95
N PHE A 41 -22.20 30.53 -59.68
CA PHE A 41 -23.47 29.85 -59.96
C PHE A 41 -23.27 28.67 -60.94
N GLY A 42 -24.09 27.61 -60.83
CA GLY A 42 -24.15 26.56 -61.85
C GLY A 42 -25.09 25.38 -61.55
N SER A 43 -26.22 25.37 -62.24
CA SER A 43 -27.36 24.44 -62.34
C SER A 43 -27.11 22.94 -62.61
N ARG A 44 -28.21 22.16 -62.42
CA ARG A 44 -28.60 20.81 -62.91
C ARG A 44 -28.38 19.68 -61.91
N ASP A 45 -29.26 18.71 -61.69
CA ASP A 45 -30.67 18.42 -62.05
C ASP A 45 -30.99 17.08 -61.34
N LEU A 46 -32.27 16.88 -61.00
CA LEU A 46 -33.00 15.58 -60.96
C LEU A 46 -32.57 14.47 -59.97
N ASP A 47 -33.39 14.21 -58.93
CA ASP A 47 -34.45 13.18 -59.00
C ASP A 47 -35.14 13.00 -57.63
N ALA A 48 -36.36 13.52 -57.53
CA ALA A 48 -37.33 13.13 -56.53
C ALA A 48 -38.25 12.07 -57.17
N LYS A 49 -38.22 10.83 -56.67
CA LYS A 49 -39.20 9.81 -57.03
C LYS A 49 -40.24 9.66 -55.93
N SER A 50 -41.43 10.15 -56.26
CA SER A 50 -42.69 9.76 -55.64
C SER A 50 -43.08 8.37 -56.14
N GLU A 51 -43.30 7.42 -55.24
CA GLU A 51 -44.11 6.23 -55.53
C GLU A 51 -45.49 6.43 -54.91
N ALA A 52 -46.42 6.91 -55.72
CA ALA A 52 -47.85 6.80 -55.49
C ALA A 52 -48.43 6.13 -56.73
N GLY A 53 -48.85 4.87 -56.60
CA GLY A 53 -49.53 4.17 -57.69
C GLY A 53 -49.43 2.65 -57.65
N ALA A 54 -49.97 2.01 -56.62
CA ALA A 54 -50.40 0.61 -56.69
C ALA A 54 -51.28 0.20 -55.49
N SER A 55 -52.55 0.59 -55.50
CA SER A 55 -53.59 -0.14 -54.76
C SER A 55 -54.99 0.28 -55.23
N ALA A 56 -55.27 0.05 -56.51
CA ALA A 56 -56.63 -0.19 -56.95
C ALA A 56 -56.82 -1.71 -56.92
N PHE A 57 -57.52 -2.22 -55.89
CA PHE A 57 -58.62 -3.20 -55.98
C PHE A 57 -58.85 -3.91 -54.63
N HIS A 58 -60.11 -3.85 -54.20
CA HIS A 58 -60.79 -4.58 -53.12
C HIS A 58 -60.64 -4.08 -51.66
N GLY A 59 -61.58 -3.18 -51.30
CA GLY A 59 -62.50 -3.37 -50.17
C GLY A 59 -61.96 -3.24 -48.75
N GLY A 60 -62.19 -2.08 -48.12
CA GLY A 60 -62.21 -1.95 -46.66
C GLY A 60 -61.75 -0.60 -46.12
N ASP A 61 -62.73 0.22 -45.72
CA ASP A 61 -62.69 1.32 -44.73
C ASP A 61 -61.65 2.47 -44.88
N MET A 62 -62.15 3.67 -45.20
CA MET A 62 -61.36 4.87 -45.55
C MET A 62 -61.09 5.83 -44.38
N PHE A 63 -61.29 5.44 -43.11
CA PHE A 63 -61.20 6.36 -41.95
C PHE A 63 -60.16 6.03 -40.88
N GLN A 64 -59.17 5.16 -41.12
CA GLN A 64 -58.21 4.77 -40.07
C GLN A 64 -56.99 5.70 -39.87
N ASN A 65 -56.77 6.73 -40.69
CA ASN A 65 -55.54 7.55 -40.64
C ASN A 65 -55.74 9.05 -40.36
N LEU A 66 -56.83 9.43 -39.69
CA LEU A 66 -56.98 10.78 -39.14
C LEU A 66 -56.93 10.72 -37.60
N GLU A 67 -55.74 10.47 -37.04
CA GLU A 67 -55.49 10.81 -35.63
C GLU A 67 -55.73 12.32 -35.46
N THR A 68 -56.74 12.68 -34.67
CA THR A 68 -57.13 14.07 -34.43
C THR A 68 -56.00 14.83 -33.74
N ARG A 69 -55.77 16.12 -34.08
CA ARG A 69 -54.73 16.96 -33.44
C ARG A 69 -54.83 16.99 -31.91
N SER A 70 -56.00 16.72 -31.33
CA SER A 70 -56.18 16.57 -29.89
C SER A 70 -55.49 15.31 -29.33
N GLN A 71 -55.54 14.16 -30.01
CA GLN A 71 -54.89 12.92 -29.58
C GLN A 71 -53.36 12.96 -29.73
N LEU A 72 -52.85 13.65 -30.75
CA LEU A 72 -51.42 13.93 -30.89
C LEU A 72 -50.91 14.95 -29.86
N ALA A 73 -51.75 15.92 -29.49
CA ALA A 73 -51.46 16.85 -28.39
C ALA A 73 -51.54 16.16 -27.03
N GLU A 74 -52.41 15.17 -26.85
CA GLU A 74 -52.53 14.35 -25.64
C GLU A 74 -51.34 13.40 -25.50
N LYS A 75 -50.95 12.66 -26.55
CA LYS A 75 -49.69 11.89 -26.61
C LYS A 75 -48.45 12.79 -26.42
N GLY A 76 -48.47 14.00 -26.96
CA GLY A 76 -47.40 14.99 -26.80
C GLY A 76 -47.33 15.60 -25.39
N ASN A 77 -48.47 15.71 -24.70
CA ASN A 77 -48.54 16.11 -23.29
C ASN A 77 -48.19 14.96 -22.35
N GLU A 78 -48.58 13.72 -22.62
CA GLU A 78 -48.11 12.54 -21.87
C GLU A 78 -46.59 12.39 -21.97
N ALA A 79 -46.00 12.66 -23.13
CA ALA A 79 -44.55 12.68 -23.32
C ALA A 79 -43.85 13.84 -22.56
N LYS A 80 -44.57 14.93 -22.24
CA LYS A 80 -44.07 16.05 -21.43
C LYS A 80 -44.35 15.89 -19.93
N VAL A 81 -45.39 15.15 -19.55
CA VAL A 81 -45.72 14.81 -18.15
C VAL A 81 -44.83 13.65 -17.65
N ALA A 82 -44.21 12.87 -18.55
CA ALA A 82 -43.10 11.97 -18.25
C ALA A 82 -41.75 12.70 -18.01
N ALA A 83 -41.79 13.97 -17.57
CA ALA A 83 -40.63 14.63 -17.00
C ALA A 83 -40.29 13.94 -15.68
N ILE A 84 -39.31 13.04 -15.78
CA ILE A 84 -38.57 12.35 -14.72
C ILE A 84 -38.64 13.16 -13.41
N ASP A 85 -39.33 12.62 -12.40
CA ASP A 85 -39.11 13.04 -11.02
C ASP A 85 -37.64 12.72 -10.68
N GLU A 86 -36.75 13.69 -10.88
CA GLU A 86 -35.37 13.61 -10.44
C GLU A 86 -35.39 13.55 -8.91
N VAL A 87 -35.38 12.33 -8.36
CA VAL A 87 -35.24 12.13 -6.93
C VAL A 87 -33.96 12.85 -6.50
N PRO A 88 -34.04 13.80 -5.56
CA PRO A 88 -32.89 14.61 -5.19
C PRO A 88 -31.77 13.72 -4.65
N ILE A 89 -30.61 13.80 -5.29
CA ILE A 89 -29.42 13.05 -4.89
C ILE A 89 -28.99 13.43 -3.47
N THR A 90 -28.91 12.42 -2.59
CA THR A 90 -28.53 12.61 -1.19
C THR A 90 -27.10 13.16 -1.06
N GLY A 91 -26.83 13.92 0.01
CA GLY A 91 -25.48 14.46 0.26
C GLY A 91 -24.40 13.39 0.41
N ALA A 92 -24.75 12.22 0.97
CA ALA A 92 -23.86 11.05 1.03
C ALA A 92 -23.48 10.54 -0.37
N ARG A 93 -24.46 10.48 -1.30
CA ARG A 93 -24.22 10.09 -2.68
C ARG A 93 -23.28 11.07 -3.38
N LYS A 94 -23.44 12.38 -3.19
CA LYS A 94 -22.54 13.40 -3.78
C LYS A 94 -21.08 13.22 -3.34
N ARG A 95 -20.84 13.01 -2.03
CA ARG A 95 -19.48 12.78 -1.48
C ARG A 95 -18.87 11.47 -1.98
N TRP A 96 -19.66 10.41 -2.07
CA TRP A 96 -19.21 9.14 -2.63
C TRP A 96 -18.81 9.29 -4.10
N LEU A 97 -19.64 9.95 -4.90
CA LEU A 97 -19.34 10.19 -6.32
C LEU A 97 -18.06 11.00 -6.49
N PHE A 98 -17.82 12.02 -5.65
CA PHE A 98 -16.55 12.75 -5.64
C PHE A 98 -15.34 11.82 -5.43
N LEU A 99 -15.39 10.92 -4.43
CA LEU A 99 -14.32 9.93 -4.19
C LEU A 99 -14.14 8.96 -5.37
N VAL A 100 -15.24 8.51 -5.98
CA VAL A 100 -15.21 7.62 -7.14
C VAL A 100 -14.50 8.30 -8.31
N TYR A 101 -14.80 9.57 -8.57
CA TYR A 101 -14.12 10.35 -9.60
C TYR A 101 -12.67 10.64 -9.23
N LEU A 102 -12.35 10.89 -7.96
CA LEU A 102 -10.97 11.06 -7.49
C LEU A 102 -10.12 9.80 -7.71
N PHE A 103 -10.67 8.60 -7.52
CA PHE A 103 -9.91 7.35 -7.72
C PHE A 103 -9.90 6.86 -9.17
N THR A 104 -10.85 7.30 -10.00
CA THR A 104 -10.98 6.90 -11.41
C THR A 104 -10.66 8.03 -12.41
N TRP A 105 -10.04 9.11 -11.93
CA TRP A 105 -9.71 10.31 -12.73
C TRP A 105 -8.83 10.01 -13.95
N TRP A 106 -7.91 9.06 -13.80
CA TRP A 106 -6.99 8.60 -14.84
C TRP A 106 -7.64 7.71 -15.91
N ILE A 107 -8.93 7.39 -15.75
CA ILE A 107 -9.72 6.64 -16.73
C ILE A 107 -10.78 7.57 -17.32
N PRO A 108 -10.52 8.25 -18.45
CA PRO A 108 -11.52 9.01 -19.17
C PRO A 108 -12.74 8.20 -19.63
N ASP A 109 -13.90 8.86 -19.66
CA ASP A 109 -15.18 8.29 -20.09
C ASP A 109 -15.17 7.75 -21.54
N VAL A 110 -14.33 8.32 -22.39
CA VAL A 110 -14.15 7.90 -23.80
C VAL A 110 -13.61 6.47 -23.87
N PHE A 111 -12.62 6.13 -23.04
CA PHE A 111 -12.05 4.78 -23.03
C PHE A 111 -13.04 3.75 -22.48
N VAL A 112 -13.79 4.08 -21.44
CA VAL A 112 -14.82 3.19 -20.89
C VAL A 112 -15.94 2.93 -21.91
N ARG A 113 -16.30 3.97 -22.70
CA ARG A 113 -17.33 3.85 -23.73
C ARG A 113 -16.87 3.02 -24.93
N ILE A 114 -15.66 3.27 -25.45
CA ILE A 114 -15.15 2.65 -26.68
C ILE A 114 -14.57 1.25 -26.39
N ILE A 115 -13.66 1.15 -25.42
CA ILE A 115 -12.95 -0.09 -25.09
C ILE A 115 -13.82 -0.98 -24.20
N GLY A 116 -14.47 -0.40 -23.20
CA GLY A 116 -15.34 -1.13 -22.27
C GLY A 116 -16.71 -1.51 -22.84
N ARG A 117 -17.07 -1.05 -24.05
CA ARG A 117 -18.39 -1.27 -24.70
C ARG A 117 -19.58 -0.96 -23.78
N MET A 118 -19.45 0.07 -22.94
CA MET A 118 -20.48 0.52 -22.00
C MET A 118 -21.10 1.84 -22.47
N PRO A 119 -22.11 1.81 -23.36
CA PRO A 119 -22.67 3.04 -23.96
C PRO A 119 -23.56 3.83 -23.01
N ARG A 120 -24.14 3.19 -21.98
CA ARG A 120 -25.09 3.85 -21.07
C ARG A 120 -24.37 4.49 -19.87
N PRO A 121 -24.80 5.68 -19.43
CA PRO A 121 -24.14 6.42 -18.34
C PRO A 121 -24.29 5.75 -16.95
N ASP A 122 -25.42 5.12 -16.68
CA ASP A 122 -25.71 4.32 -15.47
C ASP A 122 -24.72 3.15 -15.30
N ILE A 123 -24.46 2.40 -16.38
CA ILE A 123 -23.53 1.27 -16.39
C ILE A 123 -22.09 1.74 -16.12
N ARG A 124 -21.69 2.87 -16.73
CA ARG A 124 -20.35 3.46 -16.53
C ARG A 124 -20.13 3.92 -15.09
N MET A 125 -21.13 4.55 -14.49
CA MET A 125 -21.06 4.95 -13.08
C MET A 125 -20.95 3.75 -12.14
N ALA A 126 -21.77 2.72 -12.35
CA ALA A 126 -21.70 1.48 -11.56
C ALA A 126 -20.35 0.77 -11.72
N TRP A 127 -19.76 0.82 -12.90
CA TRP A 127 -18.41 0.29 -13.15
C TRP A 127 -17.33 1.10 -12.41
N ARG A 128 -17.35 2.43 -12.51
CA ARG A 128 -16.40 3.32 -11.80
C ARG A 128 -16.46 3.12 -10.29
N GLU A 129 -17.64 2.95 -9.74
CA GLU A 129 -17.83 2.66 -8.32
C GLU A 129 -17.13 1.36 -7.89
N LYS A 130 -17.23 0.30 -8.70
CA LYS A 130 -16.53 -0.97 -8.42
C LYS A 130 -15.02 -0.82 -8.52
N VAL A 131 -14.52 -0.08 -9.50
CA VAL A 131 -13.08 0.18 -9.66
C VAL A 131 -12.55 1.02 -8.48
N ALA A 132 -13.28 2.05 -8.05
CA ALA A 132 -12.90 2.86 -6.90
C ALA A 132 -12.83 2.01 -5.61
N ILE A 133 -13.78 1.10 -5.40
CA ILE A 133 -13.74 0.14 -4.29
C ILE A 133 -12.50 -0.75 -4.39
N ASN A 134 -12.21 -1.32 -5.57
CA ASN A 134 -11.04 -2.16 -5.77
C ASN A 134 -9.73 -1.41 -5.50
N PHE A 135 -9.62 -0.16 -5.95
CA PHE A 135 -8.44 0.66 -5.73
C PHE A 135 -8.23 1.01 -4.25
N MET A 136 -9.30 1.32 -3.52
CA MET A 136 -9.22 1.53 -2.07
C MET A 136 -8.76 0.28 -1.32
N ILE A 137 -9.18 -0.92 -1.76
CA ILE A 137 -8.69 -2.19 -1.19
C ILE A 137 -7.19 -2.32 -1.44
N TRP A 138 -6.72 -2.07 -2.67
CA TRP A 138 -5.28 -2.10 -2.98
C TRP A 138 -4.48 -1.09 -2.16
N LEU A 139 -4.98 0.13 -1.98
CA LEU A 139 -4.35 1.14 -1.13
C LEU A 139 -4.29 0.70 0.33
N ALA A 140 -5.38 0.11 0.86
CA ALA A 140 -5.38 -0.42 2.21
C ALA A 140 -4.36 -1.56 2.37
N CYS A 141 -4.32 -2.52 1.45
CA CYS A 141 -3.35 -3.60 1.45
C CYS A 141 -1.91 -3.09 1.32
N GLY A 142 -1.65 -2.15 0.40
CA GLY A 142 -0.34 -1.53 0.21
C GLY A 142 0.12 -0.74 1.44
N SER A 143 -0.79 0.01 2.08
CA SER A 143 -0.48 0.73 3.33
C SER A 143 -0.10 -0.23 4.45
N PHE A 144 -0.77 -1.38 4.55
CA PHE A 144 -0.45 -2.40 5.53
C PHE A 144 0.93 -3.03 5.27
N LEU A 145 1.24 -3.37 4.02
CA LEU A 145 2.57 -3.88 3.65
C LEU A 145 3.67 -2.85 3.94
N PHE A 146 3.42 -1.58 3.64
CA PHE A 146 4.34 -0.50 3.97
C PHE A 146 4.55 -0.40 5.48
N LEU A 147 3.50 -0.43 6.30
CA LEU A 147 3.63 -0.39 7.76
C LEU A 147 4.37 -1.60 8.33
N MET A 148 4.24 -2.78 7.72
CA MET A 148 4.87 -4.01 8.20
C MET A 148 6.32 -4.18 7.78
N ILE A 149 6.69 -3.76 6.56
CA ILE A 149 8.02 -4.01 5.98
C ILE A 149 8.78 -2.70 5.72
N GLY A 150 8.11 -1.73 5.09
CA GLY A 150 8.72 -0.47 4.68
C GLY A 150 9.05 0.46 5.85
N PHE A 151 8.12 0.61 6.79
CA PHE A 151 8.25 1.53 7.93
C PHE A 151 9.38 1.11 8.90
N PRO A 152 9.55 -0.17 9.28
CA PRO A 152 10.70 -0.61 10.05
C PRO A 152 12.03 -0.36 9.32
N ALA A 153 12.10 -0.66 8.02
CA ALA A 153 13.30 -0.44 7.22
C ALA A 153 13.65 1.06 7.07
N LEU A 154 12.64 1.94 7.07
CA LEU A 154 12.83 3.39 7.01
C LEU A 154 13.33 3.97 8.34
N ILE A 155 12.81 3.50 9.48
CA ILE A 155 13.18 4.01 10.81
C ILE A 155 14.47 3.40 11.32
N CYS A 156 14.70 2.12 11.05
CA CYS A 156 15.87 1.37 11.48
C CYS A 156 16.54 0.74 10.26
N PRO A 157 17.37 1.51 9.52
CA PRO A 157 18.11 0.96 8.41
C PRO A 157 19.10 -0.11 8.89
N THR A 158 19.36 -1.09 8.04
CA THR A 158 20.35 -2.14 8.32
C THR A 158 21.74 -1.53 8.50
N GLN A 159 22.41 -1.87 9.60
CA GLN A 159 23.78 -1.45 9.87
C GLN A 159 24.73 -2.65 9.79
N HIS A 160 25.85 -2.48 9.07
CA HIS A 160 26.92 -3.48 8.97
C HIS A 160 27.92 -3.29 10.11
N VAL A 161 27.43 -3.53 11.33
CA VAL A 161 28.17 -3.31 12.57
C VAL A 161 28.22 -4.61 13.36
N TYR A 162 29.41 -4.96 13.85
CA TYR A 162 29.67 -6.17 14.63
C TYR A 162 29.95 -5.78 16.08
N SER A 163 29.13 -6.28 16.99
CA SER A 163 29.49 -6.29 18.41
C SER A 163 30.71 -7.16 18.62
N ALA A 164 31.41 -6.92 19.73
CA ALA A 164 32.63 -7.65 20.04
C ALA A 164 32.37 -9.17 20.15
N ALA A 165 31.22 -9.57 20.73
CA ALA A 165 30.80 -10.97 20.81
C ALA A 165 30.48 -11.58 19.43
N GLU A 166 29.84 -10.82 18.53
CA GLU A 166 29.62 -11.24 17.15
C GLU A 166 30.95 -11.46 16.43
N LEU A 167 31.93 -10.57 16.61
CA LEU A 167 33.29 -10.76 16.06
C LEU A 167 33.94 -12.04 16.60
N GLN A 168 33.88 -12.31 17.91
CA GLN A 168 34.44 -13.54 18.50
C GLN A 168 33.80 -14.81 17.96
N SER A 169 32.52 -14.77 17.56
CA SER A 169 31.86 -15.92 16.94
C SER A 169 32.41 -16.23 15.54
N HIS A 170 33.02 -15.24 14.88
CA HIS A 170 33.70 -15.37 13.59
C HIS A 170 35.19 -15.75 13.73
N ASN A 171 35.45 -16.83 14.47
CA ASN A 171 36.79 -17.32 14.78
C ASN A 171 37.33 -18.39 13.80
N GLY A 172 36.66 -18.62 12.67
CA GLY A 172 37.08 -19.63 11.68
C GLY A 172 36.90 -21.09 12.10
N LYS A 173 36.35 -21.38 13.29
CA LYS A 173 36.16 -22.75 13.80
C LYS A 173 34.73 -23.24 13.57
N ASN A 174 34.52 -24.56 13.56
CA ASN A 174 33.20 -25.20 13.46
C ASN A 174 32.36 -24.74 12.25
N GLY A 175 33.00 -24.35 11.14
CA GLY A 175 32.31 -23.83 9.96
C GLY A 175 31.87 -22.37 10.05
N HIS A 176 32.24 -21.64 11.11
CA HIS A 176 32.09 -20.19 11.19
C HIS A 176 33.11 -19.48 10.30
N SER A 177 32.77 -18.32 9.76
CA SER A 177 33.72 -17.50 8.99
C SER A 177 34.84 -16.94 9.86
N SER A 178 35.97 -16.58 9.24
CA SER A 178 37.17 -16.08 9.91
C SER A 178 37.27 -14.56 9.68
N TYR A 179 36.93 -13.76 10.69
CA TYR A 179 37.00 -12.29 10.63
C TYR A 179 38.02 -11.73 11.62
N ILE A 180 38.55 -10.54 11.35
CA ILE A 180 39.50 -9.84 12.20
C ILE A 180 39.15 -8.36 12.26
N ALA A 181 39.33 -7.72 13.41
CA ALA A 181 39.18 -6.27 13.52
C ALA A 181 40.55 -5.57 13.58
N ILE A 182 40.69 -4.46 12.87
CA ILE A 182 41.86 -3.58 12.94
C ILE A 182 41.35 -2.15 12.99
N ARG A 183 41.64 -1.45 14.08
CA ARG A 183 41.26 -0.05 14.36
C ARG A 183 39.78 0.21 14.06
N GLY A 184 38.91 -0.63 14.63
CA GLY A 184 37.47 -0.48 14.51
C GLY A 184 36.84 -0.92 13.21
N VAL A 185 37.62 -1.42 12.24
CA VAL A 185 37.11 -1.95 10.97
C VAL A 185 37.25 -3.46 10.95
N VAL A 186 36.20 -4.16 10.50
CA VAL A 186 36.15 -5.62 10.43
C VAL A 186 36.44 -6.09 9.01
N PHE A 187 37.41 -6.99 8.89
CA PHE A 187 37.89 -7.58 7.64
C PHE A 187 37.68 -9.09 7.60
N ASP A 188 37.57 -9.62 6.39
CA ASP A 188 37.53 -11.04 6.10
C ASP A 188 38.94 -11.64 6.08
N LEU A 189 39.32 -12.27 7.19
CA LEU A 189 40.65 -12.88 7.33
C LEU A 189 40.75 -14.17 6.52
N GLY A 190 39.68 -14.98 6.46
CA GLY A 190 39.68 -16.26 5.75
C GLY A 190 39.93 -16.11 4.24
N ASN A 191 39.45 -15.03 3.64
CA ASN A 191 39.76 -14.74 2.22
C ASN A 191 41.13 -14.06 2.02
N PHE A 192 41.68 -13.43 3.05
CA PHE A 192 42.96 -12.70 2.98
C PHE A 192 44.18 -13.57 3.29
N GLU A 193 44.04 -14.59 4.15
CA GLU A 193 45.16 -15.39 4.67
C GLU A 193 46.04 -16.03 3.59
N SER A 194 45.46 -16.40 2.44
CA SER A 194 46.18 -17.04 1.32
C SER A 194 47.09 -16.08 0.54
N ILE A 195 46.85 -14.78 0.61
CA ILE A 195 47.61 -13.74 -0.07
C ILE A 195 48.43 -12.88 0.89
N HIS A 196 48.48 -13.27 2.17
CA HIS A 196 49.22 -12.55 3.19
C HIS A 196 50.72 -12.54 2.85
N TYR A 197 51.27 -11.33 2.69
CA TYR A 197 52.70 -11.13 2.47
C TYR A 197 53.42 -10.87 3.81
N PRO A 198 54.58 -11.49 4.07
CA PRO A 198 55.28 -12.49 3.24
C PRO A 198 54.67 -13.89 3.33
N ASN A 199 54.74 -14.66 2.22
CA ASN A 199 54.17 -16.01 2.09
C ASN A 199 54.82 -17.10 2.98
N ILE A 200 55.71 -16.69 3.89
CA ILE A 200 56.38 -17.57 4.85
C ILE A 200 55.56 -17.79 6.13
N VAL A 201 54.54 -16.95 6.37
CA VAL A 201 53.66 -17.07 7.53
C VAL A 201 52.59 -18.14 7.25
N PRO A 202 52.49 -19.22 8.04
CA PRO A 202 51.48 -20.25 7.81
C PRO A 202 50.07 -19.70 8.13
N THR A 203 49.07 -20.09 7.34
CA THR A 203 47.67 -19.68 7.53
C THR A 203 47.15 -20.04 8.93
N SER A 204 47.56 -21.18 9.49
CA SER A 204 47.22 -21.60 10.85
C SER A 204 47.73 -20.66 11.95
N ALA A 205 48.75 -19.83 11.67
CA ALA A 205 49.16 -18.77 12.58
C ALA A 205 48.26 -17.54 12.48
N LEU A 206 47.79 -17.21 11.27
CA LEU A 206 46.85 -16.12 11.03
C LEU A 206 45.47 -16.44 11.63
N GLU A 207 44.98 -17.66 11.48
CA GLU A 207 43.72 -18.15 12.05
C GLU A 207 43.63 -17.96 13.58
N LYS A 208 44.75 -17.88 14.30
CA LYS A 208 44.76 -17.59 15.74
C LYS A 208 44.25 -16.20 16.08
N TYR A 209 44.31 -15.27 15.13
CA TYR A 209 43.81 -13.91 15.24
C TYR A 209 42.35 -13.77 14.77
N ALA A 210 41.75 -14.85 14.26
CA ALA A 210 40.33 -14.85 13.91
C ALA A 210 39.45 -14.61 15.15
N GLY A 211 38.47 -13.72 15.01
CA GLY A 211 37.57 -13.29 16.07
C GLY A 211 38.21 -12.35 17.11
N THR A 212 39.39 -11.78 16.81
CA THR A 212 40.11 -10.87 17.72
C THR A 212 40.23 -9.45 17.15
N ASP A 213 40.49 -8.48 18.04
CA ASP A 213 40.91 -7.13 17.65
C ASP A 213 42.45 -7.08 17.59
N ALA A 214 42.95 -7.05 16.37
CA ALA A 214 44.37 -7.04 16.03
C ALA A 214 44.96 -5.63 15.93
N THR A 215 44.27 -4.58 16.39
CA THR A 215 44.81 -3.21 16.43
C THR A 215 46.22 -3.14 17.03
N ASN A 216 46.47 -3.93 18.08
CA ASN A 216 47.75 -3.98 18.79
C ASN A 216 48.91 -4.65 18.00
N LEU A 217 48.63 -5.24 16.84
CA LEU A 217 49.67 -5.73 15.93
C LEU A 217 50.19 -4.64 14.99
N PHE A 218 49.45 -3.54 14.79
CA PHE A 218 49.75 -2.57 13.76
C PHE A 218 50.04 -1.17 14.35
N PRO A 219 51.28 -0.93 14.81
CA PRO A 219 51.75 0.41 15.11
C PRO A 219 51.65 1.31 13.87
N VAL A 220 51.33 2.59 14.08
CA VAL A 220 51.18 3.54 12.98
C VAL A 220 52.09 4.75 13.12
N GLN A 221 52.52 5.31 11.99
CA GLN A 221 53.30 6.55 11.95
C GLN A 221 52.34 7.75 12.02
N VAL A 222 52.39 8.49 13.13
CA VAL A 222 51.48 9.63 13.40
C VAL A 222 51.58 10.67 12.29
N SER A 223 52.80 11.05 11.91
CA SER A 223 53.07 12.08 10.90
C SER A 223 52.58 11.73 9.49
N ALA A 224 52.33 10.45 9.18
CA ALA A 224 51.80 10.01 7.89
C ALA A 224 50.26 10.01 7.85
N LEU A 225 49.62 9.89 9.02
CA LEU A 225 48.18 9.72 9.14
C LEU A 225 47.44 10.97 9.64
N CYS A 226 48.17 11.90 10.24
CA CYS A 226 47.62 13.10 10.84
C CYS A 226 48.41 14.33 10.38
N PRO A 227 47.76 15.32 9.76
CA PRO A 227 48.40 16.59 9.38
C PRO A 227 48.84 17.43 10.59
N GLY A 228 48.18 17.29 11.74
CA GLY A 228 48.43 18.09 12.93
C GLY A 228 47.73 19.46 12.92
N THR A 229 48.06 20.31 13.90
CA THR A 229 47.50 21.66 14.02
C THR A 229 48.07 22.63 12.99
N ASP A 230 49.33 22.45 12.64
CA ASP A 230 50.13 23.39 11.84
C ASP A 230 50.34 22.85 10.43
N GLU A 231 50.51 23.75 9.45
CA GLU A 231 50.75 23.39 8.05
C GLU A 231 52.13 22.73 7.83
N ASN A 232 53.05 22.90 8.78
CA ASN A 232 54.40 22.31 8.76
C ASN A 232 54.43 20.82 9.09
N GLY A 233 53.27 20.22 9.41
CA GLY A 233 53.14 18.80 9.72
C GLY A 233 53.67 18.43 11.11
N ILE A 234 53.69 17.12 11.38
CA ILE A 234 54.13 16.57 12.66
C ILE A 234 55.53 15.97 12.49
N SER A 235 56.42 16.20 13.47
CA SER A 235 57.72 15.55 13.48
C SER A 235 57.59 14.01 13.40
N PRO A 236 58.35 13.32 12.53
CA PRO A 236 58.32 11.86 12.43
C PRO A 236 58.68 11.13 13.74
N ALA A 237 59.41 11.79 14.63
CA ALA A 237 59.75 11.23 15.94
C ALA A 237 58.52 11.08 16.85
N VAL A 238 57.46 11.87 16.66
CA VAL A 238 56.25 11.81 17.49
C VAL A 238 55.53 10.49 17.25
N GLN A 239 55.32 9.76 18.34
CA GLN A 239 54.60 8.50 18.34
C GLN A 239 53.27 8.65 19.07
N LEU A 240 52.34 7.75 18.80
CA LEU A 240 51.12 7.58 19.60
C LEU A 240 51.08 6.14 20.09
N ASN A 241 50.79 5.96 21.38
CA ASN A 241 50.48 4.65 21.92
C ASN A 241 49.19 4.16 21.25
N TYR A 242 49.29 3.03 20.56
CA TYR A 242 48.23 2.45 19.74
C TYR A 242 47.58 1.25 20.45
N LYS A 243 47.84 1.07 21.74
CA LYS A 243 47.28 -0.01 22.53
C LYS A 243 45.78 0.17 22.64
N SER A 244 45.03 -0.70 21.97
CA SER A 244 43.60 -0.90 22.19
C SER A 244 43.37 -1.15 23.66
N THR A 245 42.75 -0.18 24.31
CA THR A 245 42.17 -0.28 25.65
C THR A 245 41.17 -1.43 25.58
N ASN A 246 41.35 -2.49 26.38
CA ASN A 246 40.40 -3.60 26.40
C ASN A 246 39.06 -3.07 26.95
N TYR A 247 38.23 -2.59 26.03
CA TYR A 247 36.86 -2.20 26.25
C TYR A 247 36.12 -3.50 26.58
N SER A 248 36.04 -3.83 27.88
CA SER A 248 35.35 -5.03 28.37
C SER A 248 33.91 -5.10 27.83
N GLY A 249 33.76 -5.80 26.70
CA GLY A 249 32.53 -6.03 25.95
C GLY A 249 32.61 -7.25 25.02
N GLN A 250 33.69 -8.05 25.18
CA GLN A 250 33.97 -9.38 24.61
C GLN A 250 34.44 -9.47 23.15
N ALA A 251 35.51 -8.73 22.79
CA ALA A 251 36.47 -9.16 21.77
C ALA A 251 37.84 -9.23 22.46
N SER A 252 38.61 -10.29 22.19
CA SER A 252 39.95 -10.39 22.75
C SER A 252 40.84 -9.45 21.95
N ALA A 253 41.28 -8.34 22.54
CA ALA A 253 42.33 -7.55 21.92
C ALA A 253 43.62 -8.37 21.94
N VAL A 254 44.35 -8.39 20.83
CA VAL A 254 45.69 -8.99 20.78
C VAL A 254 46.56 -8.32 21.84
N SER A 255 47.39 -9.10 22.54
CA SER A 255 48.23 -8.55 23.60
C SER A 255 49.07 -7.38 23.08
N GLY A 256 49.17 -6.30 23.85
CA GLY A 256 50.09 -5.19 23.55
C GLY A 256 51.58 -5.57 23.60
N THR A 257 51.89 -6.83 23.90
CA THR A 257 53.23 -7.43 23.89
C THR A 257 53.33 -8.61 22.93
N ASP A 258 52.43 -8.72 21.94
CA ASP A 258 52.51 -9.76 20.93
C ASP A 258 53.84 -9.64 20.17
N ALA A 259 54.61 -10.73 20.14
CA ALA A 259 55.93 -10.77 19.50
C ALA A 259 55.86 -10.48 18.00
N ASN A 260 54.70 -10.70 17.36
CA ASN A 260 54.51 -10.49 15.93
C ASN A 260 54.26 -9.02 15.55
N ALA A 261 54.00 -8.14 16.52
CA ALA A 261 53.80 -6.71 16.26
C ALA A 261 55.06 -6.05 15.65
N VAL A 262 56.25 -6.59 15.95
CA VAL A 262 57.54 -6.10 15.41
C VAL A 262 57.59 -6.21 13.88
N TYR A 263 56.96 -7.24 13.29
CA TYR A 263 56.96 -7.44 11.84
C TYR A 263 56.04 -6.48 11.07
N HIS A 264 55.23 -5.70 11.79
CA HIS A 264 54.31 -4.72 11.22
C HIS A 264 54.66 -3.29 11.67
N ASP A 265 55.77 -3.11 12.38
CA ASP A 265 56.24 -1.81 12.86
C ASP A 265 57.18 -1.13 11.85
N PHE A 266 56.59 -0.38 10.92
CA PHE A 266 57.32 0.38 9.90
C PHE A 266 57.43 1.88 10.23
N ARG A 267 57.33 2.23 11.51
CA ARG A 267 57.39 3.63 11.97
C ARG A 267 58.80 4.19 11.78
N TRP A 268 58.91 5.51 11.75
CA TRP A 268 60.19 6.20 11.51
C TRP A 268 61.29 5.79 12.48
N ALA A 269 60.95 5.46 13.73
CA ALA A 269 61.90 5.04 14.75
C ALA A 269 62.48 3.62 14.56
N THR A 270 62.06 2.85 13.54
CA THR A 270 62.59 1.51 13.26
C THR A 270 63.65 1.54 12.16
N ASN A 271 64.36 0.42 11.96
CA ASN A 271 65.42 0.32 10.96
C ASN A 271 64.90 0.17 9.51
N ASP A 272 63.62 -0.18 9.34
CA ASP A 272 62.93 -0.27 8.05
C ASP A 272 61.67 0.61 8.12
N SER A 273 61.84 1.91 7.86
CA SER A 273 60.75 2.85 7.92
C SER A 273 59.99 2.93 6.60
N ARG A 274 58.67 2.74 6.67
CA ARG A 274 57.72 2.89 5.56
C ARG A 274 56.49 3.66 6.05
N PRO A 275 56.56 4.99 6.17
CA PRO A 275 55.53 5.80 6.82
C PRO A 275 54.10 5.58 6.30
N ASP A 276 53.95 5.43 4.98
CA ASP A 276 52.65 5.29 4.32
C ASP A 276 52.13 3.84 4.27
N TRP A 277 52.94 2.86 4.68
CA TRP A 277 52.62 1.43 4.50
C TRP A 277 51.27 1.08 5.12
N PHE A 278 51.03 1.50 6.37
CA PHE A 278 49.77 1.21 7.05
C PHE A 278 48.56 1.80 6.32
N ALA A 279 48.65 3.06 5.86
CA ALA A 279 47.58 3.72 5.14
C ALA A 279 47.25 3.00 3.83
N GLN A 280 48.29 2.55 3.10
CA GLN A 280 48.15 1.80 1.86
C GLN A 280 47.51 0.42 2.10
N GLN A 281 47.96 -0.31 3.12
CA GLN A 281 47.37 -1.60 3.49
C GLN A 281 45.92 -1.44 3.92
N MET A 282 45.62 -0.45 4.75
CA MET A 282 44.26 -0.19 5.20
C MET A 282 43.34 0.18 4.03
N LYS A 283 43.83 0.94 3.04
CA LYS A 283 43.08 1.23 1.81
C LYS A 283 42.81 -0.03 0.99
N PHE A 284 43.82 -0.88 0.81
CA PHE A 284 43.71 -2.15 0.10
C PHE A 284 42.71 -3.10 0.78
N LEU A 285 42.83 -3.29 2.10
CA LEU A 285 41.92 -4.13 2.90
C LEU A 285 40.49 -3.58 2.87
N ASN A 286 40.31 -2.26 2.95
CA ASN A 286 38.99 -1.64 2.88
C ASN A 286 38.28 -1.86 1.54
N GLN A 287 39.03 -1.89 0.44
CA GLN A 287 38.46 -2.08 -0.90
C GLN A 287 38.11 -3.54 -1.19
N ASN A 288 38.92 -4.48 -0.71
CA ASN A 288 38.82 -5.89 -1.12
C ASN A 288 38.22 -6.81 -0.06
N TYR A 289 38.38 -6.51 1.24
CA TYR A 289 38.10 -7.44 2.34
C TYR A 289 37.20 -6.88 3.45
N ARG A 290 36.71 -5.64 3.33
CA ARG A 290 35.86 -5.02 4.35
C ARG A 290 34.51 -5.73 4.48
N LYS A 291 34.10 -6.01 5.71
CA LYS A 291 32.77 -6.55 6.05
C LYS A 291 31.90 -5.58 6.82
N GLY A 292 32.50 -4.72 7.64
CA GLY A 292 31.77 -3.75 8.45
C GLY A 292 32.66 -3.02 9.43
N ALA A 293 32.06 -2.44 10.45
CA ALA A 293 32.76 -1.79 11.57
C ALA A 293 32.49 -2.54 12.88
N LEU A 294 33.38 -2.39 13.85
CA LEU A 294 33.08 -2.74 15.23
C LEU A 294 32.02 -1.78 15.77
N GLY A 295 31.15 -2.29 16.65
CA GLY A 295 30.02 -1.56 17.20
C GLY A 295 30.00 -1.53 18.72
N TYR A 296 29.87 -0.33 19.28
CA TYR A 296 29.53 -0.17 20.70
C TYR A 296 28.29 0.69 20.88
N THR A 297 27.48 0.35 21.88
CA THR A 297 26.26 1.12 22.17
C THR A 297 26.61 2.45 22.86
N ALA A 298 25.78 3.48 22.69
CA ALA A 298 25.99 4.76 23.39
C ALA A 298 26.00 4.60 24.92
N GLY A 299 25.20 3.67 25.46
CA GLY A 299 25.23 3.32 26.89
C GLY A 299 26.57 2.73 27.34
N TYR A 300 27.23 1.97 26.46
CA TYR A 300 28.58 1.47 26.70
C TYR A 300 29.60 2.60 26.76
N VAL A 301 29.54 3.53 25.80
CA VAL A 301 30.44 4.68 25.74
C VAL A 301 30.34 5.53 27.01
N LYS A 302 29.10 5.79 27.45
CA LYS A 302 28.81 6.49 28.71
C LYS A 302 29.39 5.78 29.93
N LYS A 303 29.38 4.44 29.95
CA LYS A 303 29.96 3.66 31.06
C LYS A 303 31.48 3.80 31.11
N GLN A 304 32.15 3.86 29.97
CA GLN A 304 33.60 4.05 29.92
C GLN A 304 34.02 5.48 30.27
N GLY A 305 33.27 6.50 29.86
CA GLY A 305 33.47 7.87 30.33
C GLY A 305 33.48 7.97 31.86
N LYS A 306 32.57 7.26 32.54
CA LYS A 306 32.55 7.17 34.01
C LYS A 306 33.78 6.50 34.62
N LYS A 307 34.47 5.63 33.88
CA LYS A 307 35.72 4.98 34.29
C LYS A 307 36.96 5.82 34.00
N GLN A 308 36.80 7.13 33.78
CA GLN A 308 37.90 8.06 33.46
C GLN A 308 38.58 7.75 32.11
N GLN A 309 37.90 7.03 31.20
CA GLN A 309 38.35 6.90 29.81
C GLN A 309 37.84 8.09 29.01
N SER A 310 38.74 8.74 28.28
CA SER A 310 38.41 9.91 27.46
C SER A 310 37.92 9.46 26.09
N ILE A 311 36.75 8.82 26.07
CA ILE A 311 36.09 8.38 24.84
C ILE A 311 34.83 9.19 24.59
N ALA A 312 34.51 9.52 23.33
CA ALA A 312 33.31 10.26 22.99
C ALA A 312 32.77 9.86 21.62
N ILE A 313 31.50 10.18 21.39
CA ILE A 313 30.81 9.96 20.12
C ILE A 313 30.84 11.26 19.31
N LEU A 314 31.24 11.18 18.05
CA LEU A 314 31.16 12.28 17.10
C LEU A 314 30.63 11.75 15.76
N ASN A 315 29.52 12.33 15.28
CA ASN A 315 28.85 11.96 14.02
C ASN A 315 28.55 10.46 13.90
N GLY A 316 28.17 9.80 14.99
CA GLY A 316 27.88 8.36 15.02
C GLY A 316 29.11 7.44 15.01
N LYS A 317 30.32 8.00 15.10
CA LYS A 317 31.57 7.25 15.31
C LYS A 317 32.11 7.47 16.71
N ILE A 318 32.90 6.54 17.21
CA ILE A 318 33.48 6.54 18.55
C ILE A 318 34.99 6.73 18.43
N TYR A 319 35.51 7.70 19.18
CA TYR A 319 36.93 8.01 19.21
C TYR A 319 37.48 7.97 20.65
N ASP A 320 38.70 7.44 20.80
CA ASP A 320 39.39 7.33 22.08
C ASP A 320 40.64 8.21 22.17
N PHE A 321 40.65 9.12 23.15
CA PHE A 321 41.78 9.99 23.48
C PHE A 321 42.51 9.57 24.76
N THR A 322 42.13 8.46 25.40
CA THR A 322 42.64 8.06 26.72
C THR A 322 44.16 8.02 26.73
N ASP A 323 44.76 7.27 25.80
CA ASP A 323 46.22 7.16 25.69
C ASP A 323 46.89 8.46 25.25
N TYR A 324 46.21 9.26 24.43
CA TYR A 324 46.70 10.59 24.06
C TYR A 324 46.83 11.44 25.32
N ILE A 325 45.73 11.65 26.06
CA ILE A 325 45.63 12.56 27.20
C ILE A 325 46.59 12.16 28.34
N VAL A 326 46.74 10.86 28.62
CA VAL A 326 47.62 10.36 29.68
C VAL A 326 49.12 10.53 29.37
N GLY A 327 49.46 10.90 28.12
CA GLY A 327 50.85 11.19 27.73
C GLY A 327 51.51 10.10 26.89
N GLY A 328 50.72 9.24 26.23
CA GLY A 328 51.17 8.23 25.27
C GLY A 328 51.74 8.81 23.96
N ARG A 329 52.38 9.97 24.00
CA ARG A 329 52.87 10.74 22.84
C ARG A 329 54.40 10.88 22.81
N ALA A 330 55.10 10.00 23.51
CA ALA A 330 56.54 10.10 23.70
C ALA A 330 57.29 9.97 22.36
N PRO A 331 58.21 10.91 22.02
CA PRO A 331 59.03 10.79 20.83
C PRO A 331 59.90 9.54 20.87
N LYS A 332 60.11 8.90 19.70
CA LYS A 332 61.07 7.82 19.52
C LYS A 332 61.96 8.10 18.34
N TYR A 333 63.21 7.67 18.44
CA TYR A 333 64.25 7.90 17.45
C TYR A 333 64.84 6.56 16.98
N PRO A 334 65.30 6.48 15.72
CA PRO A 334 66.03 5.34 15.21
C PRO A 334 67.28 5.01 16.04
N PRO A 335 67.72 3.75 16.08
CA PRO A 335 69.01 3.39 16.66
C PRO A 335 70.16 4.19 16.01
N GLY A 336 71.01 4.81 16.83
CA GLY A 336 72.14 5.60 16.35
C GLY A 336 71.82 7.03 15.90
N TYR A 337 70.58 7.51 16.13
CA TYR A 337 70.20 8.90 15.87
C TYR A 337 70.57 9.80 17.05
N ASP A 338 71.17 10.96 16.76
CA ASP A 338 71.50 11.97 17.78
C ASP A 338 70.22 12.63 18.29
N ILE A 339 69.84 12.32 19.53
CA ILE A 339 68.62 12.82 20.16
C ILE A 339 68.78 14.33 20.42
N PRO A 340 67.90 15.19 19.87
CA PRO A 340 67.96 16.63 20.13
C PRO A 340 67.76 16.94 21.63
N ASP A 341 68.48 17.94 22.13
CA ASP A 341 68.35 18.41 23.53
C ASP A 341 66.92 18.88 23.86
N THR A 342 66.23 19.45 22.87
CA THR A 342 64.82 19.84 22.98
C THR A 342 63.95 18.88 22.17
N PRO A 343 63.08 18.08 22.83
CA PRO A 343 62.20 17.16 22.11
C PRO A 343 61.17 17.92 21.27
N PRO A 344 60.72 17.35 20.14
CA PRO A 344 59.69 17.97 19.31
C PRO A 344 58.36 18.08 20.06
N ASN A 345 57.51 19.03 19.65
CA ASN A 345 56.17 19.15 20.20
C ASN A 345 55.32 17.91 19.85
N SER A 346 55.05 17.09 20.86
CA SER A 346 54.21 15.89 20.74
C SER A 346 52.70 16.17 20.78
N ASN A 347 52.27 17.40 21.06
CA ASN A 347 50.85 17.77 21.08
C ASN A 347 50.40 18.17 19.68
N PHE A 348 49.93 17.19 18.90
CA PHE A 348 49.51 17.39 17.52
C PHE A 348 48.01 17.58 17.32
N MET A 349 47.20 17.39 18.36
CA MET A 349 45.77 17.72 18.37
C MET A 349 45.54 19.09 19.01
N ASP A 350 44.64 19.88 18.41
CA ASP A 350 44.25 21.20 18.95
C ASP A 350 43.68 21.07 20.37
N GLN A 351 44.12 21.95 21.26
CA GLN A 351 43.75 21.86 22.68
C GLN A 351 42.24 21.93 22.92
N ARG A 352 41.48 22.63 22.06
CA ARG A 352 40.01 22.69 22.17
C ARG A 352 39.38 21.33 21.91
N VAL A 353 39.93 20.55 20.97
CA VAL A 353 39.50 19.17 20.69
C VAL A 353 39.86 18.26 21.87
N VAL A 354 41.08 18.39 22.40
CA VAL A 354 41.51 17.61 23.58
C VAL A 354 40.62 17.91 24.79
N ASN A 355 40.32 19.19 25.05
CA ASN A 355 39.44 19.62 26.13
C ASN A 355 38.02 19.08 25.96
N LEU A 356 37.51 19.03 24.72
CA LEU A 356 36.18 18.47 24.44
C LEU A 356 36.09 17.01 24.89
N TRP A 357 37.09 16.18 24.56
CA TRP A 357 37.14 14.78 24.97
C TRP A 357 37.38 14.59 26.47
N GLN A 358 38.08 15.51 27.13
CA GLN A 358 38.27 15.49 28.59
C GLN A 358 37.00 15.87 29.35
N GLN A 359 36.29 16.90 28.90
CA GLN A 359 35.14 17.47 29.61
C GLN A 359 33.84 16.70 29.33
N HIS A 360 33.67 16.21 28.11
CA HIS A 360 32.45 15.55 27.65
C HIS A 360 32.65 14.05 27.38
N ALA A 361 33.60 13.43 28.10
CA ALA A 361 33.84 11.99 28.04
C ALA A 361 32.55 11.18 28.29
N GLY A 362 32.29 10.19 27.43
CA GLY A 362 31.14 9.31 27.47
C GLY A 362 29.86 9.86 26.84
N GLN A 363 29.92 11.04 26.21
CA GLN A 363 28.77 11.72 25.61
C GLN A 363 28.89 11.80 24.09
N ASP A 364 27.81 12.25 23.44
CA ASP A 364 27.83 12.67 22.03
C ASP A 364 28.23 14.14 21.97
N VAL A 365 29.39 14.40 21.38
CA VAL A 365 30.02 15.72 21.29
C VAL A 365 29.81 16.33 19.90
N THR A 366 28.89 15.81 19.09
CA THR A 366 28.67 16.29 17.71
C THR A 366 28.28 17.77 17.65
N ASP A 367 27.36 18.19 18.51
CA ASP A 367 26.92 19.59 18.55
C ASP A 367 28.03 20.50 19.09
N ASP A 368 28.74 20.06 20.13
CA ASP A 368 29.88 20.79 20.68
C ASP A 368 31.01 20.93 19.65
N TRP A 369 31.29 19.87 18.89
CA TRP A 369 32.24 19.88 17.79
C TRP A 369 31.87 20.87 16.69
N ASN A 370 30.57 21.01 16.41
CA ASN A 370 30.04 21.97 15.45
C ASN A 370 30.16 23.42 15.91
N ASN A 371 30.06 23.65 17.21
CA ASN A 371 30.16 24.97 17.82
C ASN A 371 31.57 25.34 18.31
N LEU A 372 32.54 24.44 18.18
CA LEU A 372 33.95 24.75 18.44
C LEU A 372 34.39 25.90 17.52
N GLY A 373 34.91 26.99 18.11
CA GLY A 373 35.40 28.17 17.41
C GLY A 373 36.71 27.94 16.63
N MET A 374 36.75 26.93 15.76
CA MET A 374 37.86 26.58 14.87
C MET A 374 37.59 27.03 13.44
N THR A 375 38.64 27.29 12.67
CA THR A 375 38.52 27.46 11.22
C THR A 375 38.12 26.15 10.57
N LEU A 376 37.40 26.20 9.43
CA LEU A 376 36.95 25.00 8.71
C LEU A 376 38.13 24.09 8.33
N ASP A 377 39.24 24.69 7.92
CA ASP A 377 40.46 23.99 7.51
C ASP A 377 41.13 23.25 8.68
N LEU A 378 41.31 23.93 9.84
CA LEU A 378 41.81 23.28 11.05
C LEU A 378 40.89 22.15 11.51
N LYS A 379 39.57 22.38 11.46
CA LYS A 379 38.58 21.37 11.81
C LYS A 379 38.66 20.14 10.91
N ASN A 380 38.88 20.32 9.61
CA ASN A 380 39.10 19.23 8.66
C ASN A 380 40.40 18.46 8.96
N ARG A 381 41.52 19.15 9.25
CA ARG A 381 42.77 18.49 9.67
C ARG A 381 42.58 17.66 10.94
N MET A 382 41.91 18.22 11.94
CA MET A 382 41.61 17.51 13.19
C MET A 382 40.69 16.31 12.95
N GLN A 383 39.70 16.43 12.07
CA GLN A 383 38.84 15.31 11.67
C GLN A 383 39.64 14.18 11.01
N ILE A 384 40.60 14.49 10.14
CA ILE A 384 41.48 13.49 9.52
C ILE A 384 42.30 12.76 10.60
N CYS A 385 42.85 13.50 11.57
CA CYS A 385 43.57 12.90 12.70
C CYS A 385 42.66 12.01 13.56
N LEU A 386 41.41 12.45 13.81
CA LEU A 386 40.39 11.66 14.51
C LEU A 386 40.11 10.33 13.80
N ASP A 387 39.74 10.40 12.52
CA ASP A 387 39.39 9.23 11.71
C ASP A 387 40.56 8.24 11.56
N ASN A 388 41.78 8.74 11.40
CA ASN A 388 42.93 7.87 11.16
C ASN A 388 43.62 7.36 12.42
N LEU A 389 43.60 8.11 13.54
CA LEU A 389 44.39 7.75 14.73
C LEU A 389 43.54 7.32 15.93
N PHE A 390 42.37 7.93 16.11
CA PHE A 390 41.59 7.80 17.35
C PHE A 390 40.30 7.02 17.16
N TYR A 391 39.91 6.70 15.93
CA TYR A 391 38.71 5.91 15.64
C TYR A 391 38.81 4.50 16.21
N VAL A 392 37.75 4.07 16.90
CA VAL A 392 37.67 2.76 17.59
C VAL A 392 36.51 1.91 17.07
N ALA A 393 35.36 2.51 16.80
CA ALA A 393 34.14 1.79 16.45
C ALA A 393 33.05 2.76 15.95
N ASP A 394 32.03 2.23 15.30
CA ASP A 394 30.78 2.92 15.05
C ASP A 394 29.81 2.76 16.23
N VAL A 395 28.89 3.71 16.37
CA VAL A 395 27.82 3.60 17.36
C VAL A 395 26.79 2.58 16.91
N ASP A 396 26.60 1.53 17.71
CA ASP A 396 25.55 0.53 17.47
C ASP A 396 24.18 1.10 17.84
N THR A 397 23.36 1.37 16.82
CA THR A 397 22.00 1.92 16.99
C THR A 397 20.90 0.86 16.90
N ARG A 398 21.25 -0.43 16.73
CA ARG A 398 20.27 -1.53 16.58
C ARG A 398 19.34 -1.65 17.79
N ASN A 399 19.88 -1.38 18.99
CA ASN A 399 19.12 -1.33 20.25
C ASN A 399 18.69 0.09 20.65
N SER A 400 18.67 1.04 19.72
CA SER A 400 18.17 2.40 19.99
C SER A 400 16.66 2.39 20.22
N THR A 401 16.17 3.41 20.92
CA THR A 401 14.73 3.61 21.16
C THR A 401 13.92 3.70 19.87
N LYS A 402 14.51 4.28 18.80
CA LYS A 402 13.90 4.36 17.47
C LYS A 402 13.70 2.97 16.84
N CYS A 403 14.74 2.14 16.88
CA CYS A 403 14.69 0.78 16.36
C CYS A 403 13.77 -0.13 17.21
N GLN A 404 13.84 -0.03 18.53
CA GLN A 404 12.95 -0.78 19.42
C GLN A 404 11.48 -0.40 19.23
N PHE A 405 11.18 0.89 19.02
CA PHE A 405 9.82 1.33 18.73
C PHE A 405 9.25 0.64 17.49
N ALA A 406 10.02 0.54 16.40
CA ALA A 406 9.58 -0.17 15.20
C ALA A 406 9.28 -1.65 15.49
N THR A 407 10.17 -2.34 16.21
CA THR A 407 9.98 -3.76 16.59
C THR A 407 8.74 -3.95 17.47
N TYR A 408 8.54 -3.12 18.50
CA TYR A 408 7.39 -3.21 19.39
C TYR A 408 6.08 -2.81 18.72
N LEU A 409 6.12 -1.87 17.77
CA LEU A 409 4.96 -1.51 16.96
C LEU A 409 4.47 -2.71 16.11
N LEU A 410 5.39 -3.39 15.43
CA LEU A 410 5.06 -4.60 14.67
C LEU A 410 4.50 -5.71 15.56
N LEU A 411 5.12 -5.92 16.72
CA LEU A 411 4.66 -6.89 17.70
C LEU A 411 3.24 -6.54 18.18
N GLY A 412 2.98 -5.27 18.49
CA GLY A 412 1.66 -4.76 18.89
C GLY A 412 0.58 -5.00 17.84
N ILE A 413 0.85 -4.67 16.58
CA ILE A 413 -0.09 -4.90 15.46
C ILE A 413 -0.35 -6.40 15.29
N SER A 414 0.69 -7.24 15.39
CA SER A 414 0.56 -8.69 15.24
C SER A 414 -0.26 -9.31 16.37
N MET A 415 -0.03 -8.90 17.61
CA MET A 415 -0.83 -9.32 18.77
C MET A 415 -2.29 -8.90 18.63
N PHE A 416 -2.54 -7.66 18.16
CA PHE A 416 -3.89 -7.19 17.90
C PHE A 416 -4.60 -8.04 16.84
N LEU A 417 -3.91 -8.37 15.74
CA LEU A 417 -4.47 -9.21 14.67
C LEU A 417 -4.79 -10.63 15.16
N ILE A 418 -3.88 -11.24 15.93
CA ILE A 418 -4.10 -12.54 16.57
C ILE A 418 -5.29 -12.47 17.52
N ALA A 419 -5.42 -11.40 18.32
CA ALA A 419 -6.55 -11.21 19.22
C ALA A 419 -7.88 -11.11 18.46
N VAL A 420 -7.93 -10.34 17.36
CA VAL A 420 -9.14 -10.23 16.52
C VAL A 420 -9.52 -11.58 15.90
N ILE A 421 -8.55 -12.32 15.38
CA ILE A 421 -8.79 -13.68 14.85
C ILE A 421 -9.26 -14.61 15.96
N GLY A 422 -8.63 -14.56 17.13
CA GLY A 422 -9.00 -15.35 18.30
C GLY A 422 -10.43 -15.07 18.77
N VAL A 423 -10.82 -13.80 18.89
CA VAL A 423 -12.20 -13.41 19.24
C VAL A 423 -13.18 -13.89 18.19
N LYS A 424 -12.88 -13.74 16.89
CA LYS A 424 -13.75 -14.25 15.83
C LYS A 424 -13.86 -15.77 15.85
N PHE A 425 -12.77 -16.47 16.10
CA PHE A 425 -12.75 -17.93 16.22
C PHE A 425 -13.58 -18.39 17.42
N LEU A 426 -13.40 -17.77 18.58
CA LEU A 426 -14.19 -18.07 19.79
C LEU A 426 -15.67 -17.72 19.60
N ALA A 427 -16.00 -16.62 18.92
CA ALA A 427 -17.38 -16.27 18.58
C ALA A 427 -18.01 -17.23 17.56
N ALA A 428 -17.20 -17.76 16.63
CA ALA A 428 -17.63 -18.76 15.64
C ALA A 428 -17.76 -20.17 16.25
N LEU A 429 -17.06 -20.46 17.36
CA LEU A 429 -17.29 -21.62 18.20
C LEU A 429 -18.64 -21.44 18.93
N GLN A 430 -19.70 -21.59 18.16
CA GLN A 430 -21.07 -21.54 18.63
C GLN A 430 -21.35 -22.82 19.44
N PHE A 431 -20.94 -22.85 20.71
CA PHE A 431 -21.32 -23.89 21.69
C PHE A 431 -22.80 -23.81 22.12
N GLY A 432 -23.63 -23.08 21.36
CA GLY A 432 -25.07 -23.09 21.54
C GLY A 432 -25.64 -24.40 20.99
N GLY A 433 -26.51 -25.06 21.76
CA GLY A 433 -27.22 -26.24 21.30
C GLY A 433 -27.94 -25.98 19.97
N LYS A 434 -28.13 -27.03 19.16
CA LYS A 434 -28.97 -26.94 17.96
C LYS A 434 -30.39 -26.57 18.39
N ASN A 435 -30.68 -25.27 18.41
CA ASN A 435 -32.05 -24.78 18.43
C ASN A 435 -32.64 -25.22 17.09
N VAL A 436 -33.27 -26.39 17.07
CA VAL A 436 -34.26 -26.69 16.04
C VAL A 436 -35.28 -25.58 16.19
N PRO A 437 -35.40 -24.65 15.23
CA PRO A 437 -36.26 -23.51 15.43
C PRO A 437 -37.68 -24.02 15.67
N GLU A 438 -38.30 -23.57 16.75
CA GLU A 438 -39.70 -23.82 17.14
C GLU A 438 -40.73 -23.38 16.06
N ASN A 439 -40.24 -22.85 14.93
CA ASN A 439 -40.96 -22.16 13.87
C ASN A 439 -41.24 -23.04 12.64
N LEU A 440 -41.55 -24.33 12.78
CA LEU A 440 -42.10 -25.11 11.65
C LEU A 440 -43.59 -24.80 11.41
N ASP A 441 -44.25 -24.05 12.30
CA ASP A 441 -45.68 -23.70 12.20
C ASP A 441 -45.99 -22.36 11.49
N LYS A 442 -44.98 -21.66 10.97
CA LYS A 442 -45.20 -20.41 10.22
C LYS A 442 -45.48 -20.67 8.74
N PHE A 443 -46.32 -19.84 8.13
CA PHE A 443 -46.47 -19.81 6.68
C PHE A 443 -45.20 -19.25 6.03
N ILE A 444 -44.70 -19.95 5.01
CA ILE A 444 -43.48 -19.58 4.29
C ILE A 444 -43.76 -19.44 2.79
N ILE A 445 -43.12 -18.44 2.19
CA ILE A 445 -43.09 -18.24 0.74
C ILE A 445 -41.67 -18.57 0.26
N CYS A 446 -41.53 -19.69 -0.41
CA CYS A 446 -40.29 -20.13 -1.04
C CYS A 446 -40.17 -19.45 -2.41
N THR A 447 -39.43 -18.34 -2.46
CA THR A 447 -39.29 -17.57 -3.69
C THR A 447 -38.15 -18.11 -4.55
N VAL A 448 -38.44 -18.53 -5.77
CA VAL A 448 -37.47 -19.01 -6.77
C VAL A 448 -37.43 -18.02 -7.93
N PRO A 449 -36.45 -17.11 -7.99
CA PRO A 449 -36.31 -16.25 -9.16
C PRO A 449 -35.67 -17.05 -10.31
N ALA A 450 -36.34 -17.11 -11.45
CA ALA A 450 -35.88 -17.77 -12.67
C ALA A 450 -35.51 -16.72 -13.74
N TYR A 451 -34.29 -16.83 -14.28
CA TYR A 451 -33.72 -15.91 -15.25
C TYR A 451 -33.43 -16.62 -16.57
N THR A 452 -32.32 -17.36 -16.63
CA THR A 452 -31.80 -18.01 -17.85
C THR A 452 -31.11 -19.34 -17.51
N GLU A 453 -31.46 -19.93 -16.37
CA GLU A 453 -30.97 -21.23 -15.92
C GLU A 453 -31.47 -22.37 -16.84
N ASP A 454 -30.75 -23.48 -16.86
CA ASP A 454 -31.12 -24.71 -17.55
C ASP A 454 -32.23 -25.49 -16.81
N GLU A 455 -32.89 -26.41 -17.52
CA GLU A 455 -33.99 -27.21 -16.98
C GLU A 455 -33.58 -28.03 -15.75
N ASP A 456 -32.42 -28.68 -15.79
CA ASP A 456 -31.94 -29.51 -14.68
C ASP A 456 -31.68 -28.68 -13.42
N SER A 457 -31.06 -27.51 -13.56
CA SER A 457 -30.84 -26.57 -12.45
C SER A 457 -32.15 -26.06 -11.87
N LEU A 458 -33.12 -25.68 -12.71
CA LEU A 458 -34.43 -25.23 -12.26
C LEU A 458 -35.21 -26.35 -11.56
N ARG A 459 -35.22 -27.56 -12.12
CA ARG A 459 -35.88 -28.74 -11.53
C ARG A 459 -35.29 -29.06 -10.17
N ARG A 460 -33.96 -29.12 -10.04
CA ARG A 460 -33.29 -29.37 -8.75
C ARG A 460 -33.64 -28.29 -7.71
N ALA A 461 -33.69 -27.02 -8.12
CA ALA A 461 -34.04 -25.92 -7.21
C ALA A 461 -35.49 -26.01 -6.73
N ILE A 462 -36.43 -26.27 -7.63
CA ILE A 462 -37.86 -26.41 -7.31
C ILE A 462 -38.10 -27.65 -6.44
N ASP A 463 -37.51 -28.80 -6.79
CA ASP A 463 -37.59 -30.04 -6.01
C ASP A 463 -36.97 -29.88 -4.62
N SER A 464 -35.87 -29.13 -4.51
CA SER A 464 -35.24 -28.85 -3.22
C SER A 464 -36.13 -27.94 -2.36
N ALA A 465 -36.78 -26.94 -2.95
CA ALA A 465 -37.68 -26.03 -2.24
C ALA A 465 -38.97 -26.74 -1.80
N ALA A 466 -39.51 -27.64 -2.63
CA ALA A 466 -40.66 -28.46 -2.30
C ALA A 466 -40.36 -29.41 -1.13
N ARG A 467 -39.20 -30.07 -1.12
CA ARG A 467 -38.80 -31.06 -0.08
C ARG A 467 -38.26 -30.45 1.23
N MET A 468 -38.37 -29.13 1.41
CA MET A 468 -38.00 -28.51 2.68
C MET A 468 -38.86 -29.05 3.83
N LYS A 469 -38.27 -29.19 5.02
CA LYS A 469 -38.91 -29.77 6.23
C LYS A 469 -40.13 -29.01 6.78
N TYR A 470 -40.52 -27.89 6.19
CA TYR A 470 -41.75 -27.18 6.55
C TYR A 470 -42.97 -27.95 6.07
N ASP A 471 -44.07 -27.90 6.83
CA ASP A 471 -45.34 -28.49 6.43
C ASP A 471 -45.78 -27.94 5.06
N ASP A 472 -46.12 -28.84 4.14
CA ASP A 472 -46.53 -28.51 2.78
C ASP A 472 -47.81 -27.66 2.76
N LYS A 473 -48.68 -27.78 3.77
CA LYS A 473 -49.88 -26.94 3.94
C LYS A 473 -49.57 -25.48 4.23
N ARG A 474 -48.35 -25.19 4.70
CA ARG A 474 -47.89 -23.85 5.09
C ARG A 474 -46.82 -23.30 4.16
N LYS A 475 -46.60 -23.96 3.02
CA LYS A 475 -45.54 -23.65 2.06
C LYS A 475 -46.14 -23.19 0.74
N LEU A 476 -45.71 -22.05 0.23
CA LEU A 476 -46.04 -21.58 -1.11
C LEU A 476 -44.76 -21.45 -1.93
N LEU A 477 -44.67 -22.15 -3.06
CA LEU A 477 -43.61 -21.96 -4.04
C LEU A 477 -43.97 -20.77 -4.93
N LEU A 478 -43.24 -19.66 -4.82
CA LEU A 478 -43.43 -18.50 -5.68
C LEU A 478 -42.28 -18.39 -6.67
N ILE A 479 -42.54 -18.66 -7.94
CA ILE A 479 -41.52 -18.61 -9.00
C ILE A 479 -41.72 -17.36 -9.82
N VAL A 480 -40.67 -16.55 -10.01
CA VAL A 480 -40.75 -15.32 -10.80
C VAL A 480 -39.81 -15.42 -11.99
N CYS A 481 -40.38 -15.51 -13.20
CA CYS A 481 -39.61 -15.57 -14.44
C CYS A 481 -39.37 -14.17 -15.02
N ASP A 482 -38.11 -13.77 -15.17
CA ASP A 482 -37.71 -12.42 -15.61
C ASP A 482 -37.72 -12.25 -17.14
N GLY A 483 -38.91 -12.29 -17.72
CA GLY A 483 -39.11 -12.07 -19.15
C GLY A 483 -39.23 -13.36 -19.96
N MET A 484 -39.66 -13.20 -21.21
CA MET A 484 -39.67 -14.27 -22.21
C MET A 484 -38.27 -14.42 -22.83
N ILE A 485 -37.32 -14.93 -22.03
CA ILE A 485 -35.91 -15.05 -22.42
C ILE A 485 -35.55 -16.51 -22.64
N ILE A 486 -34.80 -16.78 -23.69
CA ILE A 486 -34.17 -18.07 -23.96
C ILE A 486 -32.73 -18.01 -23.45
N GLY A 487 -32.41 -18.87 -22.48
CA GLY A 487 -31.07 -19.00 -21.92
C GLY A 487 -30.07 -19.60 -22.92
N GLN A 488 -28.78 -19.36 -22.72
CA GLN A 488 -27.75 -19.94 -23.58
C GLN A 488 -27.69 -21.46 -23.37
N GLY A 489 -27.96 -22.22 -24.43
CA GLY A 489 -28.03 -23.69 -24.37
C GLY A 489 -29.43 -24.25 -24.12
N ASN A 490 -30.45 -23.40 -24.02
CA ASN A 490 -31.85 -23.81 -23.92
C ASN A 490 -32.56 -23.62 -25.27
N ASP A 491 -33.50 -24.51 -25.56
CA ASP A 491 -34.29 -24.54 -26.80
C ASP A 491 -35.64 -23.83 -26.63
N ARG A 492 -36.02 -23.50 -25.38
CA ARG A 492 -37.30 -22.90 -25.02
C ARG A 492 -37.12 -21.73 -24.04
N PRO A 493 -38.06 -20.76 -24.00
CA PRO A 493 -38.01 -19.67 -23.02
C PRO A 493 -38.06 -20.20 -21.58
N THR A 494 -37.35 -19.56 -20.66
CA THR A 494 -37.31 -19.94 -19.24
C THR A 494 -38.71 -20.09 -18.61
N PRO A 495 -39.69 -19.21 -18.88
CA PRO A 495 -41.06 -19.43 -18.40
C PRO A 495 -41.68 -20.75 -18.86
N ARG A 496 -41.40 -21.19 -20.11
CA ARG A 496 -41.91 -22.44 -20.65
C ARG A 496 -41.30 -23.64 -19.93
N ILE A 497 -39.98 -23.61 -19.71
CA ILE A 497 -39.25 -24.64 -18.97
C ILE A 497 -39.82 -24.79 -17.55
N VAL A 498 -40.05 -23.68 -16.85
CA VAL A 498 -40.64 -23.70 -15.50
C VAL A 498 -42.04 -24.30 -15.51
N LEU A 499 -42.90 -23.90 -16.46
CA LEU A 499 -44.26 -24.44 -16.57
C LEU A 499 -44.27 -25.93 -16.90
N ASP A 500 -43.32 -26.41 -17.71
CA ASP A 500 -43.16 -27.83 -18.04
C ASP A 500 -42.71 -28.65 -16.84
N ILE A 501 -41.76 -28.14 -16.03
CA ILE A 501 -41.34 -28.79 -14.78
C ILE A 501 -42.55 -28.96 -13.85
N LEU A 502 -43.39 -27.93 -13.76
CA LEU A 502 -44.57 -27.92 -12.89
C LEU A 502 -45.79 -28.66 -13.47
N GLY A 503 -45.71 -29.15 -14.71
CA GLY A 503 -46.79 -29.90 -15.37
C GLY A 503 -47.99 -29.05 -15.82
N VAL A 504 -47.81 -27.74 -16.05
CA VAL A 504 -48.88 -26.87 -16.55
C VAL A 504 -49.05 -27.05 -18.06
N PRO A 505 -50.24 -27.46 -18.56
CA PRO A 505 -50.46 -27.70 -19.98
C PRO A 505 -50.46 -26.41 -20.79
N GLU A 506 -50.02 -26.48 -22.06
CA GLU A 506 -49.96 -25.32 -22.99
C GLU A 506 -51.30 -24.66 -23.27
N THR A 507 -52.39 -25.39 -23.07
CA THR A 507 -53.75 -24.90 -23.29
C THR A 507 -54.17 -23.85 -22.26
N VAL A 508 -53.46 -23.76 -21.13
CA VAL A 508 -53.73 -22.76 -20.10
C VAL A 508 -52.92 -21.51 -20.40
N ASP A 509 -53.58 -20.48 -20.94
CA ASP A 509 -52.98 -19.17 -21.15
C ASP A 509 -53.79 -18.06 -20.46
N PRO A 510 -53.37 -17.61 -19.26
CA PRO A 510 -54.07 -16.59 -18.50
C PRO A 510 -53.89 -15.19 -19.12
N GLU A 511 -54.89 -14.33 -18.91
CA GLU A 511 -54.85 -12.94 -19.36
C GLU A 511 -53.68 -12.18 -18.70
N PRO A 512 -52.88 -11.42 -19.47
CA PRO A 512 -51.77 -10.66 -18.92
C PRO A 512 -52.24 -9.43 -18.13
N LEU A 513 -51.68 -9.24 -16.94
CA LEU A 513 -52.00 -8.12 -16.05
C LEU A 513 -50.88 -7.09 -16.00
N SER A 514 -51.24 -5.81 -16.06
CA SER A 514 -50.28 -4.70 -15.99
C SER A 514 -49.72 -4.51 -14.57
N PHE A 515 -48.42 -4.31 -14.45
CA PHE A 515 -47.77 -3.87 -13.22
C PHE A 515 -46.61 -2.92 -13.50
N GLU A 516 -46.24 -2.16 -12.48
CA GLU A 516 -45.12 -1.22 -12.55
C GLU A 516 -43.81 -1.92 -12.17
N SER A 517 -42.80 -1.78 -13.04
CA SER A 517 -41.46 -2.35 -12.92
C SER A 517 -40.39 -1.26 -12.85
N LEU A 518 -39.19 -1.61 -12.38
CA LEU A 518 -38.02 -0.73 -12.24
C LEU A 518 -37.37 -0.30 -13.58
N GLY A 519 -38.04 -0.50 -14.71
CA GLY A 519 -37.55 -0.06 -16.02
C GLY A 519 -37.48 1.46 -16.14
N GLU A 520 -36.89 1.96 -17.23
CA GLU A 520 -36.86 3.40 -17.54
C GLU A 520 -37.86 3.74 -18.65
N GLY A 521 -38.56 4.87 -18.48
CA GLY A 521 -39.57 5.37 -19.42
C GLY A 521 -40.62 4.31 -19.74
N GLN A 522 -40.81 4.05 -21.02
CA GLN A 522 -41.75 3.06 -21.52
C GLN A 522 -41.55 1.63 -20.97
N LYS A 523 -40.35 1.30 -20.46
CA LYS A 523 -40.07 -0.02 -19.86
C LYS A 523 -40.57 -0.17 -18.43
N GLN A 524 -41.06 0.90 -17.79
CA GLN A 524 -41.68 0.86 -16.47
C GLN A 524 -42.98 0.05 -16.48
N HIS A 525 -43.79 0.23 -17.50
CA HIS A 525 -44.99 -0.57 -17.68
C HIS A 525 -44.59 -1.96 -18.18
N ASN A 526 -44.92 -2.98 -17.40
CA ASN A 526 -44.68 -4.38 -17.70
C ASN A 526 -45.99 -5.15 -17.51
N MET A 527 -46.14 -6.27 -18.19
CA MET A 527 -47.29 -7.16 -17.98
C MET A 527 -46.80 -8.51 -17.50
N GLY A 528 -47.60 -9.14 -16.63
CA GLY A 528 -47.31 -10.43 -16.04
C GLY A 528 -48.47 -11.39 -16.24
N LYS A 529 -48.16 -12.63 -16.59
CA LYS A 529 -49.09 -13.76 -16.55
C LYS A 529 -48.89 -14.52 -15.25
N ILE A 530 -49.99 -14.91 -14.60
CA ILE A 530 -49.96 -15.61 -13.32
C ILE A 530 -50.50 -17.02 -13.51
N TYR A 531 -49.70 -18.01 -13.17
CA TYR A 531 -50.09 -19.42 -13.15
C TYR A 531 -50.09 -19.92 -11.72
N SER A 532 -50.98 -20.84 -11.38
CA SER A 532 -51.06 -21.44 -10.05
C SER A 532 -51.48 -22.90 -10.15
N GLY A 533 -51.04 -23.71 -9.20
CA GLY A 533 -51.37 -25.13 -9.15
C GLY A 533 -50.76 -25.83 -7.94
N LEU A 534 -50.74 -27.16 -7.99
CA LEU A 534 -50.08 -28.01 -6.99
C LEU A 534 -48.91 -28.71 -7.66
N TYR A 535 -47.75 -28.68 -7.01
CA TYR A 535 -46.56 -29.39 -7.46
C TYR A 535 -46.35 -30.63 -6.59
N GLU A 536 -46.32 -31.80 -7.21
CA GLU A 536 -46.12 -33.09 -6.53
C GLU A 536 -44.73 -33.63 -6.82
N VAL A 537 -43.95 -33.88 -5.76
CA VAL A 537 -42.62 -34.48 -5.88
C VAL A 537 -42.27 -35.30 -4.64
N GLN A 538 -41.88 -36.58 -4.83
CA GLN A 538 -41.40 -37.46 -3.76
C GLN A 538 -42.30 -37.51 -2.50
N GLY A 539 -43.63 -37.46 -2.69
CA GLY A 539 -44.61 -37.48 -1.59
C GLY A 539 -44.92 -36.12 -0.96
N HIS A 540 -44.35 -35.03 -1.46
CA HIS A 540 -44.70 -33.66 -1.08
C HIS A 540 -45.67 -33.06 -2.09
N ILE A 541 -46.71 -32.36 -1.60
CA ILE A 541 -47.71 -31.69 -2.43
C ILE A 541 -47.76 -30.21 -2.02
N VAL A 542 -47.11 -29.35 -2.79
CA VAL A 542 -46.90 -27.94 -2.42
C VAL A 542 -47.63 -27.02 -3.41
N PRO A 543 -48.45 -26.06 -2.95
CA PRO A 543 -49.05 -25.07 -3.84
C PRO A 543 -47.96 -24.17 -4.43
N PHE A 544 -48.08 -23.85 -5.72
CA PHE A 544 -47.18 -22.94 -6.41
C PHE A 544 -47.93 -21.77 -7.06
N MET A 545 -47.21 -20.68 -7.26
CA MET A 545 -47.58 -19.54 -8.07
C MET A 545 -46.39 -19.18 -8.96
N VAL A 546 -46.60 -19.07 -10.26
CA VAL A 546 -45.59 -18.60 -11.22
C VAL A 546 -46.00 -17.24 -11.77
N VAL A 547 -45.13 -16.26 -11.61
CA VAL A 547 -45.27 -14.93 -12.22
C VAL A 547 -44.35 -14.89 -13.44
N VAL A 548 -44.94 -14.87 -14.62
CA VAL A 548 -44.21 -14.76 -15.89
C VAL A 548 -44.30 -13.33 -16.39
N LYS A 549 -43.19 -12.61 -16.37
CA LYS A 549 -43.14 -11.27 -16.98
C LYS A 549 -43.07 -11.42 -18.49
N ILE A 550 -43.93 -10.72 -19.21
CA ILE A 550 -44.02 -10.81 -20.67
C ILE A 550 -43.73 -9.48 -21.38
N GLY A 551 -43.59 -8.37 -20.65
CA GLY A 551 -43.43 -7.05 -21.26
C GLY A 551 -44.73 -6.49 -21.79
N ARG A 552 -44.66 -5.36 -22.50
CA ARG A 552 -45.84 -4.78 -23.15
C ARG A 552 -46.10 -5.46 -24.49
N PRO A 553 -47.33 -5.42 -25.02
CA PRO A 553 -47.64 -6.02 -26.33
C PRO A 553 -46.75 -5.50 -27.48
N ALA A 554 -46.32 -4.24 -27.40
CA ALA A 554 -45.43 -3.61 -28.37
C ALA A 554 -43.92 -3.90 -28.14
N GLU A 555 -43.55 -4.64 -27.09
CA GLU A 555 -42.15 -4.89 -26.71
C GLU A 555 -41.60 -6.17 -27.40
N VAL A 556 -40.78 -5.99 -28.43
CA VAL A 556 -40.25 -7.10 -29.25
C VAL A 556 -38.90 -7.62 -28.73
N GLY A 557 -38.07 -6.76 -28.13
CA GLY A 557 -36.71 -7.11 -27.69
C GLY A 557 -36.64 -7.47 -26.21
N ARG A 558 -36.32 -8.73 -25.89
CA ARG A 558 -36.22 -9.27 -24.51
C ARG A 558 -37.44 -8.88 -23.65
N PRO A 559 -38.65 -9.35 -24.04
CA PRO A 559 -39.89 -8.87 -23.45
C PRO A 559 -39.95 -9.14 -21.95
N GLY A 560 -40.30 -8.14 -21.15
CA GLY A 560 -40.54 -8.29 -19.71
C GLY A 560 -39.30 -8.41 -18.81
N ASN A 561 -38.09 -8.54 -19.38
CA ASN A 561 -36.85 -8.66 -18.61
C ASN A 561 -36.41 -7.30 -18.05
N ARG A 562 -36.25 -7.20 -16.72
CA ARG A 562 -35.82 -5.99 -16.00
C ARG A 562 -34.74 -6.25 -14.95
N GLY A 563 -34.16 -7.46 -14.95
CA GLY A 563 -33.07 -7.84 -14.08
C GLY A 563 -33.53 -8.31 -12.70
N LYS A 564 -32.57 -8.92 -11.98
CA LYS A 564 -32.78 -9.63 -10.71
C LYS A 564 -33.52 -8.80 -9.65
N ARG A 565 -33.15 -7.53 -9.53
CA ARG A 565 -33.76 -6.62 -8.56
C ARG A 565 -35.25 -6.40 -8.83
N ASP A 566 -35.64 -6.24 -10.08
CA ASP A 566 -37.04 -6.01 -10.44
C ASP A 566 -37.91 -7.23 -10.12
N SER A 567 -37.44 -8.45 -10.43
CA SER A 567 -38.15 -9.69 -10.07
C SER A 567 -38.38 -9.82 -8.57
N GLN A 568 -37.41 -9.43 -7.76
CA GLN A 568 -37.57 -9.40 -6.30
C GLN A 568 -38.57 -8.33 -5.84
N MET A 569 -38.61 -7.17 -6.52
CA MET A 569 -39.54 -6.10 -6.16
C MET A 569 -41.01 -6.45 -6.41
N VAL A 570 -41.34 -7.36 -7.33
CA VAL A 570 -42.72 -7.80 -7.56
C VAL A 570 -43.32 -8.36 -6.27
N LEU A 571 -42.62 -9.29 -5.62
CA LEU A 571 -43.05 -9.85 -4.34
C LEU A 571 -42.98 -8.82 -3.21
N MET A 572 -41.88 -8.07 -3.12
CA MET A 572 -41.70 -7.12 -2.01
C MET A 572 -42.75 -5.99 -2.04
N ARG A 573 -43.14 -5.52 -3.24
CA ARG A 573 -44.23 -4.55 -3.41
C ARG A 573 -45.58 -5.14 -3.01
N PHE A 574 -45.85 -6.41 -3.35
CA PHE A 574 -47.06 -7.09 -2.93
C PHE A 574 -47.16 -7.21 -1.41
N LEU A 575 -46.11 -7.71 -0.76
CA LEU A 575 -46.09 -7.85 0.71
C LEU A 575 -46.16 -6.51 1.44
N ASN A 576 -45.55 -5.45 0.91
CA ASN A 576 -45.62 -4.10 1.48
C ASN A 576 -47.02 -3.45 1.34
N ARG A 577 -47.86 -3.91 0.41
CA ARG A 577 -49.23 -3.38 0.25
C ARG A 577 -50.28 -4.16 1.04
N ILE A 578 -49.92 -5.36 1.52
CA ILE A 578 -50.83 -6.29 2.20
C ILE A 578 -50.62 -6.28 3.72
N HIS A 579 -49.48 -5.78 4.19
CA HIS A 579 -49.37 -5.16 5.49
C HIS A 579 -49.83 -3.71 5.42
#